data_AF-N1Z7M3-F1
#
_entry.id   AF-N1Z7M3-F1
#
_cell.length_a   1.000
_cell.length_b   1.000
_cell.length_c   1.000
_cell.angle_alpha   90.00
_cell.angle_beta   90.00
_cell.angle_gamma   90.00
#
_symmetry.space_group_name_H-M   'P 1'
#
loop_
_entity.id
_entity.type
_entity.pdbx_description
1 polymer ?
#
loop_
_entity_poly.entity_id
_entity_poly.type
_entity_poly.pdbx_seq_one_letter_code
_entity_poly.pdbx_strand_id
1 'polypeptide(L)'
;FNNQNPLNVLKSMDWQAAEWYQRKHCNFNAELIYDANLGSKDNFTFQIKDNVESFDQRNRSHNYREVVSTYIPMKNQMNSHAETTHDIMSNI
;
A
#
# COMPACT_ATOMS: atom_id res chain seq x y z
N PHE A 1 8.87 13.02 11.98
CA PHE A 1 7.91 11.94 12.30
C PHE A 1 7.94 11.70 13.81
N ASN A 2 6.95 12.22 14.53
CA ASN A 2 6.94 12.23 16.00
C ASN A 2 6.40 10.91 16.55
N ASN A 3 7.23 9.88 16.78
CA ASN A 3 6.89 8.66 17.53
C ASN A 3 5.54 7.96 17.17
N GLN A 4 4.95 8.26 16.03
CA GLN A 4 3.69 7.67 15.58
C GLN A 4 3.97 6.29 15.00
N ASN A 5 3.06 5.34 15.26
CA ASN A 5 3.14 4.01 14.64
C ASN A 5 3.20 4.20 13.11
N PRO A 6 4.23 3.66 12.41
CA PRO A 6 4.39 3.78 10.96
C PRO A 6 3.16 3.34 10.18
N LEU A 7 2.42 2.33 10.67
CA LEU A 7 1.19 1.86 10.04
C LEU A 7 0.10 2.93 10.05
N ASN A 8 0.02 3.75 11.09
CA ASN A 8 -0.95 4.84 11.16
C ASN A 8 -0.61 5.95 10.17
N VAL A 9 0.68 6.23 9.97
CA VAL A 9 1.15 7.21 8.99
C VAL A 9 0.84 6.73 7.56
N LEU A 10 1.11 5.46 7.25
CA LEU A 10 0.82 4.90 5.92
C LEU A 10 -0.68 4.83 5.64
N LYS A 11 -1.52 4.60 6.65
CA LYS A 11 -2.98 4.61 6.52
C LYS A 11 -3.57 5.99 6.29
N SER A 12 -2.92 7.05 6.75
CA SER A 12 -3.39 8.43 6.59
C SER A 12 -2.81 9.15 5.39
N MET A 13 -1.81 8.57 4.72
CA MET A 13 -1.14 9.17 3.58
C MET A 13 -2.05 9.18 2.35
N ASP A 14 -2.11 10.32 1.66
CA ASP A 14 -2.78 10.42 0.37
C ASP A 14 -2.07 9.60 -0.70
N TRP A 15 -2.80 9.23 -1.76
CA TRP A 15 -2.26 8.38 -2.81
C TRP A 15 -1.08 9.04 -3.53
N GLN A 16 0.12 8.47 -3.38
CA GLN A 16 1.38 9.00 -3.92
C GLN A 16 1.73 8.48 -5.34
N ALA A 17 0.81 7.79 -6.02
CA ALA A 17 1.09 7.32 -7.38
C ALA A 17 1.17 8.49 -8.37
N ALA A 18 1.87 8.31 -9.48
CA ALA A 18 1.89 9.30 -10.55
C ALA A 18 0.48 9.54 -11.11
N GLU A 19 0.16 10.79 -11.50
CA GLU A 19 -1.19 11.18 -11.92
C GLU A 19 -1.78 10.30 -13.04
N TRP A 20 -0.96 9.91 -14.02
CA TRP A 20 -1.42 9.07 -15.13
C TRP A 20 -1.93 7.70 -14.63
N TYR A 21 -1.31 7.17 -13.57
CA TYR A 21 -1.72 5.92 -12.95
C TYR A 21 -2.99 6.12 -12.13
N GLN A 22 -3.10 7.27 -11.45
CA GLN A 22 -4.30 7.64 -10.72
C GLN A 22 -5.52 7.77 -11.63
N ARG A 23 -5.37 8.43 -12.79
CA ARG A 23 -6.44 8.53 -13.79
C ARG A 23 -6.88 7.16 -14.32
N LYS A 24 -5.95 6.23 -14.49
CA LYS A 24 -6.25 4.88 -14.98
C LYS A 24 -6.95 4.00 -13.94
N HIS A 25 -6.65 4.18 -12.66
CA HIS A 25 -7.12 3.31 -11.58
C HIS A 25 -7.97 4.10 -10.58
N CYS A 26 -9.28 4.14 -10.79
CA CYS A 26 -10.19 4.90 -9.93
C CYS A 26 -10.36 4.33 -8.52
N ASN A 27 -10.34 3.00 -8.39
CA ASN A 27 -10.58 2.28 -7.12
C ASN A 27 -9.39 1.38 -6.81
N PHE A 28 -8.26 1.98 -6.44
CA PHE A 28 -7.03 1.25 -6.14
C PHE A 28 -6.98 0.84 -4.65
N ASN A 29 -6.81 -0.46 -4.41
CA ASN A 29 -6.51 -0.98 -3.07
C ASN A 29 -5.00 -1.25 -3.00
N ALA A 30 -4.30 -0.49 -2.19
CA ALA A 30 -2.87 -0.70 -1.96
C ALA A 30 -2.66 -1.86 -0.99
N GLU A 31 -1.75 -2.77 -1.33
CA GLU A 31 -1.29 -3.79 -0.39
C GLU A 31 -0.29 -3.16 0.59
N LEU A 32 -0.56 -3.30 1.88
CA LEU A 32 0.32 -2.92 2.97
C LEU A 32 0.87 -4.18 3.61
N ILE A 33 2.20 -4.34 3.51
CA ILE A 33 2.94 -5.49 4.05
C ILE A 33 3.82 -4.99 5.19
N TYR A 34 3.77 -5.66 6.35
CA TYR A 34 4.51 -5.25 7.55
C TYR A 34 4.83 -6.42 8.48
N ASP A 35 5.81 -6.24 9.36
CA ASP A 35 6.14 -7.23 10.40
C ASP A 35 4.99 -7.48 11.35
N ALA A 36 4.73 -8.75 11.69
CA ALA A 36 3.64 -9.10 12.60
C ALA A 36 3.75 -8.49 14.00
N ASN A 37 4.94 -8.01 14.40
CA ASN A 37 5.15 -7.31 15.67
C ASN A 37 4.69 -5.83 15.64
N LEU A 38 4.40 -5.26 14.47
CA LEU A 38 4.10 -3.84 14.30
C LEU A 38 2.59 -3.52 14.39
N GLY A 39 1.73 -4.53 14.24
CA GLY A 39 0.27 -4.36 14.21
C GLY A 39 -0.50 -5.59 14.68
N SER A 40 -1.82 -5.60 14.47
CA SER A 40 -2.67 -6.74 14.84
C SER A 40 -2.49 -7.91 13.86
N LYS A 41 -2.67 -9.13 14.38
CA LYS A 41 -2.64 -10.40 13.64
C LYS A 41 -4.00 -10.83 13.09
N ASP A 42 -5.00 -9.95 13.13
CA ASP A 42 -6.34 -10.23 12.60
C ASP A 42 -6.39 -10.30 11.06
N ASN A 43 -5.32 -9.86 10.40
CA ASN A 43 -5.17 -9.89 8.94
C ASN A 43 -4.43 -11.16 8.49
N PHE A 44 -4.38 -11.37 7.18
CA PHE A 44 -3.65 -12.50 6.60
C PHE A 44 -2.17 -12.46 7.01
N THR A 45 -1.70 -13.55 7.61
CA THR A 45 -0.32 -13.74 8.05
C THR A 45 0.36 -14.86 7.28
N PHE A 46 1.65 -14.68 7.02
CA PHE A 46 2.49 -15.68 6.35
C PHE A 46 3.93 -15.57 6.84
N GLN A 47 4.73 -16.60 6.59
CA GLN A 47 6.12 -16.66 7.01
C GLN A 47 7.05 -16.48 5.83
N ILE A 48 8.05 -15.62 5.98
CA ILE A 48 9.12 -15.39 4.99
C ILE A 48 10.45 -15.80 5.61
N LYS A 49 11.27 -16.53 4.86
CA LYS A 49 12.61 -16.95 5.28
C LYS A 49 13.67 -15.93 4.86
N ASP A 50 13.67 -14.76 5.48
CA ASP A 50 14.56 -13.65 5.11
C ASP A 50 15.39 -13.07 6.27
N ASN A 51 15.13 -13.50 7.50
CA ASN A 51 15.90 -13.05 8.65
C ASN A 51 17.25 -13.79 8.68
N VAL A 52 18.36 -13.11 8.37
CA VAL A 52 19.67 -13.77 8.31
C VAL A 52 20.16 -14.07 9.71
N GLU A 53 20.44 -15.35 9.98
CA GLU A 53 21.08 -15.78 11.23
C GLU A 53 22.60 -15.88 11.08
N SER A 54 23.07 -16.31 9.91
CA SER A 54 24.49 -16.48 9.64
C SER A 54 24.81 -16.19 8.18
N PHE A 55 25.87 -15.40 7.98
CA PHE A 55 26.48 -15.14 6.68
C PHE A 55 27.69 -16.04 6.40
N ASP A 56 28.15 -16.84 7.37
CA ASP A 56 29.26 -17.78 7.15
C ASP A 56 28.88 -18.76 6.04
N GLN A 57 29.72 -18.85 5.01
CA GLN A 57 29.50 -19.73 3.86
C GLN A 57 29.36 -21.21 4.25
N ARG A 58 30.01 -21.65 5.34
CA ARG A 58 29.92 -23.03 5.82
C ARG A 58 28.63 -23.33 6.58
N ASN A 59 27.97 -22.31 7.11
CA ASN A 59 26.74 -22.44 7.88
C ASN A 59 25.82 -21.26 7.60
N ARG A 60 25.48 -21.04 6.32
CA ARG A 60 24.62 -19.93 5.93
C ARG A 60 23.17 -20.29 6.24
N SER A 61 22.58 -19.62 7.22
CA SER A 61 21.22 -19.88 7.68
C SER A 61 20.38 -18.62 7.75
N HIS A 62 19.07 -18.83 7.57
CA HIS A 62 18.04 -17.79 7.63
C HIS A 62 16.88 -18.35 8.45
N ASN A 63 16.32 -17.52 9.32
CA ASN A 63 15.13 -17.82 10.08
C ASN A 63 13.88 -17.32 9.37
N TYR A 64 12.73 -17.85 9.80
CA TYR A 64 11.42 -17.38 9.40
C TYR A 64 11.03 -16.14 10.20
N ARG A 65 10.44 -15.17 9.51
CA ARG A 65 9.82 -13.97 10.08
C ARG A 65 8.36 -13.95 9.68
N GLU A 66 7.50 -13.64 10.65
CA GLU A 66 6.06 -13.55 10.44
C GLU A 66 5.71 -12.16 9.92
N VAL A 67 5.00 -12.13 8.80
CA VAL A 67 4.62 -10.93 8.07
C VAL A 67 3.11 -10.91 7.91
N VAL A 68 2.54 -9.71 7.97
CA VAL A 68 1.11 -9.45 7.78
C VAL A 68 0.92 -8.71 6.47
N SER A 69 -0.07 -9.12 5.68
CA SER A 69 -0.57 -8.37 4.52
C SER A 69 -2.01 -7.92 4.75
N THR A 70 -2.28 -6.66 4.42
CA THR A 70 -3.63 -6.08 4.46
C THR A 70 -3.79 -5.11 3.30
N TYR A 71 -5.04 -4.80 2.94
CA TYR A 71 -5.34 -3.88 1.84
C TYR A 71 -5.95 -2.59 2.36
N ILE A 72 -5.49 -1.46 1.85
CA ILE A 72 -6.02 -0.13 2.19
C ILE A 72 -6.57 0.52 0.92
N PRO A 73 -7.85 0.93 0.90
CA PRO A 73 -8.41 1.66 -0.22
C PRO A 73 -7.77 3.05 -0.31
N MET A 74 -7.21 3.37 -1.48
CA MET A 74 -6.63 4.67 -1.76
C MET A 74 -7.69 5.64 -2.26
N LYS A 75 -7.73 6.84 -1.67
CA LYS A 75 -8.61 7.91 -2.12
C LYS A 75 -8.03 8.55 -3.37
N ASN A 76 -8.77 8.48 -4.48
CA ASN A 76 -8.41 9.16 -5.72
C ASN A 76 -9.05 10.54 -5.77
N GLN A 77 -8.23 11.59 -5.61
CA GLN A 77 -8.70 12.99 -5.66
C GLN A 77 -8.91 13.50 -7.10
N MET A 78 -8.37 12.84 -8.13
CA MET A 78 -8.49 13.27 -9.54
C MET A 78 -9.84 12.92 -10.18
N ASN A 79 -10.59 11.99 -9.61
CA ASN A 79 -11.87 11.55 -10.17
C ASN A 79 -13.07 12.33 -9.64
N SER A 80 -12.87 13.55 -9.11
CA SER A 80 -13.98 14.48 -9.03
C SER A 80 -14.43 14.75 -10.47
N HIS A 81 -15.51 14.10 -10.89
CA HIS A 81 -16.09 14.22 -12.20
C HIS A 81 -16.34 15.71 -12.47
N ALA A 82 -15.42 16.36 -13.17
CA ALA A 82 -15.73 17.59 -13.87
C ALA A 82 -16.62 17.12 -15.01
N GLU A 83 -17.93 17.18 -14.81
CA GLU A 83 -18.88 17.04 -15.91
C GLU A 83 -18.51 18.09 -16.94
N THR A 84 -17.75 17.67 -17.94
CA THR A 84 -17.54 18.46 -19.13
C THR A 84 -18.89 18.51 -19.82
N THR A 85 -19.58 19.64 -19.68
CA THR A 85 -20.80 19.97 -20.42
C THR A 85 -20.45 20.11 -21.89
N HIS A 86 -20.19 18.98 -22.56
CA HIS A 86 -20.02 18.90 -23.99
C HIS A 86 -21.41 18.91 -24.63
N ASP A 87 -21.94 20.11 -24.86
CA ASP A 87 -23.15 20.27 -25.66
C ASP A 87 -22.78 20.31 -27.15
N ILE A 88 -22.94 19.18 -27.82
CA ILE A 88 -22.74 19.02 -29.27
C ILE A 88 -23.72 19.88 -30.09
N MET A 89 -24.85 20.28 -29.49
CA MET A 89 -25.90 21.06 -30.15
C MET A 89 -25.77 22.57 -29.89
N SER A 90 -24.81 23.03 -29.08
CA SER A 90 -24.63 24.47 -28.79
C SER A 90 -24.22 25.30 -30.01
N ASN A 91 -23.88 24.67 -31.14
CA ASN A 91 -23.47 25.32 -32.39
C ASN A 91 -24.44 25.04 -33.58
N ILE A 92 -25.66 24.55 -33.33
CA ILE A 92 -26.72 24.43 -34.35
C ILE A 92 -27.73 25.56 -34.16
#